data_AF-A0A8I1WWU4-F1
#
_entry.id   AF-A0A8I1WWU4-F1
#
_cell.length_a   1.000
_cell.length_b   1.000
_cell.length_c   1.000
_cell.angle_alpha   90.00
_cell.angle_beta   90.00
_cell.angle_gamma   90.00
#
_symmetry.space_group_name_H-M   'P 1'
#
loop_
_entity.id
_entity.type
_entity.pdbx_description
1 polymer ?
#
loop_
_entity_poly.entity_id
_entity_poly.type
_entity_poly.pdbx_seq_one_letter_code
_entity_poly.pdbx_strand_id
1 'polypeptide(L)' 'MNTAPLTTWEGAEAYFTFADKPALLVLFTLVGIGVCVWTIASMARHESKAYKDM' A
#
# COMPACT_ATOMS: atom_id res chain seq x y z
N MET A 1 12.17 9.33 27.35
CA MET A 1 13.17 9.23 26.27
C MET A 1 12.62 9.95 25.07
N ASN A 2 13.31 11.00 24.60
CA ASN A 2 12.94 11.69 23.37
C ASN A 2 13.47 10.82 22.22
N THR A 3 12.58 10.06 21.57
CA THR A 3 12.92 9.04 20.55
C THR A 3 13.13 9.62 19.16
N ALA A 4 13.01 10.95 19.02
CA ALA A 4 13.27 11.60 17.75
C ALA A 4 14.79 11.57 17.46
N PRO A 5 15.22 11.06 16.30
CA PRO A 5 16.63 11.00 15.92
C PRO A 5 17.24 12.38 15.56
N LEU A 6 16.50 13.47 15.80
CA LEU A 6 16.91 14.84 15.50
C LEU A 6 16.66 15.75 16.71
N THR A 7 17.57 16.69 16.95
CA THR A 7 17.54 17.63 18.07
C THR A 7 16.85 18.96 17.73
N THR A 8 16.55 19.20 16.45
CA THR A 8 15.80 20.36 15.93
C THR A 8 14.99 19.97 14.69
N TRP A 9 13.91 20.71 14.43
CA TRP A 9 13.06 20.58 13.24
C TRP A 9 13.35 21.65 12.18
N GLU A 10 14.25 22.58 12.49
CA GLU A 10 14.64 23.64 11.57
C GLU A 10 15.37 23.02 10.36
N GLY A 11 14.80 23.15 9.16
CA GLY A 11 15.30 22.50 7.95
C GLY A 11 14.93 21.02 7.78
N ALA A 12 14.09 20.46 8.66
CA ALA A 12 13.58 19.10 8.48
C ALA A 12 12.48 19.10 7.41
N GLU A 13 12.79 18.52 6.25
CA GLU A 13 11.86 18.41 5.13
C GLU A 13 11.53 16.95 4.82
N ALA A 14 10.25 16.67 4.56
CA ALA A 14 9.82 15.39 4.02
C ALA A 14 10.04 15.41 2.50
N TYR A 15 10.88 14.50 2.02
CA TYR A 15 11.06 14.31 0.59
C TYR A 15 10.14 13.23 0.07
N PHE A 16 9.24 13.60 -0.84
CA PHE A 16 8.32 12.67 -1.47
C PHE A 16 8.76 12.39 -2.91
N THR A 17 9.36 11.22 -3.13
CA THR A 17 10.03 10.83 -4.39
C THR A 17 9.20 11.01 -5.66
N PHE A 18 7.87 10.91 -5.57
CA PHE A 18 6.97 10.97 -6.73
C PHE A 18 5.82 11.97 -6.56
N ALA A 19 5.91 12.91 -5.61
CA ALA A 19 4.82 13.85 -5.33
C ALA A 19 4.49 14.74 -6.54
N ASP A 20 5.47 15.05 -7.38
CA ASP A 20 5.34 15.83 -8.61
C ASP A 20 4.89 15.00 -9.83
N LYS A 21 4.74 13.68 -9.68
CA LYS A 21 4.46 12.74 -10.77
C LYS A 21 3.08 12.13 -10.64
N PRO A 22 2.01 12.85 -11.07
CA PRO A 22 0.63 12.39 -10.88
C PRO A 22 0.35 11.04 -11.54
N ALA A 23 0.97 10.76 -12.69
CA ALA A 23 0.84 9.47 -13.37
C ALA A 23 1.36 8.29 -12.52
N LEU A 24 2.48 8.46 -11.80
CA LEU A 24 3.02 7.41 -10.93
C LEU A 24 2.18 7.23 -9.67
N LEU A 25 1.65 8.32 -9.10
CA LEU A 25 0.73 8.24 -7.97
C LEU A 25 -0.52 7.43 -8.34
N VAL A 26 -1.14 7.73 -9.48
CA VAL A 26 -2.29 6.96 -10.00
C VAL A 26 -1.93 5.50 -10.22
N LEU A 27 -0.76 5.22 -10.83
CA LEU A 27 -0.30 3.84 -11.04
C LEU A 27 -0.20 3.07 -9.73
N PHE A 28 0.45 3.63 -8.70
CA PHE A 28 0.59 2.95 -7.41
C PHE A 28 -0.75 2.76 -6.70
N THR A 29 -1.65 3.74 -6.79
CA THR A 29 -3.01 3.59 -6.25
C THR A 29 -3.76 2.45 -6.94
N LEU A 30 -3.70 2.37 -8.27
CA LEU A 30 -4.34 1.29 -9.03
C LEU A 30 -3.74 -0.08 -8.72
N VAL A 31 -2.41 -0.16 -8.55
CA VAL A 31 -1.73 -1.39 -8.10
C VAL A 31 -2.24 -1.82 -6.72
N GLY A 32 -2.32 -0.89 -5.76
CA GLY A 32 -2.85 -1.18 -4.43
C GLY A 32 -4.28 -1.72 -4.46
N ILE A 33 -5.16 -1.04 -5.20
CA ILE A 33 -6.55 -1.50 -5.43
C ILE A 33 -6.56 -2.90 -6.05
N GLY A 34 -5.73 -3.13 -7.07
CA GLY A 34 -5.61 -4.41 -7.76
C GLY A 34 -5.21 -5.54 -6.83
N VAL A 35 -4.23 -5.32 -5.94
CA VAL A 35 -3.82 -6.31 -4.93
C VAL A 35 -4.97 -6.63 -3.98
N CYS A 36 -5.67 -5.63 -3.45
CA CYS A 36 -6.80 -5.85 -2.56
C CYS A 36 -7.90 -6.70 -3.22
N VAL A 37 -8.33 -6.31 -4.43
CA VAL A 37 -9.36 -7.03 -5.18
C VAL A 37 -8.91 -8.45 -5.50
N TRP A 38 -7.65 -8.63 -5.91
CA TRP A 38 -7.09 -9.94 -6.24
C TRP A 38 -7.05 -10.86 -5.02
N THR A 39 -6.60 -10.37 -3.86
CA THR A 39 -6.56 -11.16 -2.62
C THR A 39 -7.95 -11.61 -2.21
N ILE A 40 -8.95 -10.72 -2.23
CA ILE A 40 -10.33 -11.07 -1.90
C ILE A 40 -10.86 -12.14 -2.86
N ALA A 41 -10.68 -11.94 -4.17
CA ALA A 41 -11.13 -12.89 -5.18
C ALA A 41 -10.42 -14.26 -5.05
N SER A 42 -9.14 -14.26 -4.70
CA SER A 42 -8.36 -15.47 -4.47
C SER A 42 -8.91 -16.26 -3.29
N MET A 43 -9.18 -15.60 -2.17
CA MET A 43 -9.73 -16.23 -0.97
C MET A 43 -11.14 -16.78 -1.22
N ALA A 44 -12.01 -16.00 -1.86
CA ALA A 44 -13.36 -16.45 -2.20
C ALA A 44 -13.34 -17.71 -3.08
N ARG A 45 -12.39 -17.79 -4.03
CA ARG A 45 -12.18 -18.99 -4.87
C ARG A 45 -11.64 -20.16 -4.06
N HIS A 46 -10.68 -19.92 -3.16
CA HIS A 46 -10.12 -20.95 -2.29
C HIS A 46 -11.19 -21.60 -1.42
N GLU A 47 -12.02 -20.79 -0.75
CA GLU A 47 -13.13 -21.28 0.07
C GLU A 47 -14.17 -22.01 -0.77
N SER A 48 -14.60 -21.43 -1.90
CA SER A 48 -15.58 -22.07 -2.78
C SER A 48 -15.11 -23.43 -3.29
N LYS A 49 -13.79 -23.61 -3.50
CA LYS A 49 -13.22 -24.89 -3.86
C LYS A 49 -13.22 -25.85 -2.67
N ALA A 50 -12.75 -25.40 -1.50
CA ALA A 50 -12.75 -26.23 -0.29
C ALA A 50 -14.15 -26.76 0.05
N TYR A 51 -15.20 -25.94 -0.05
CA TYR A 51 -16.58 -26.37 0.18
C TYR A 51 -17.12 -27.35 -0.87
N LYS A 52 -16.63 -27.32 -2.10
CA LYS A 52 -17.04 -28.26 -3.17
C LYS A 52 -16.33 -29.61 -3.06
N ASP A 53 -15.15 -29.62 -2.46
CA ASP A 53 -14.30 -30.79 -2.28
C ASP A 53 -14.59 -31.51 -0.93
N MET A 54 -15.53 -31.01 -0.12
CA MET A 54 -16.10 -31.63 1.10
C MET A 54 -17.32 -32.51 0.77
#